data_AF-A0A7S4LGD4-F1
#
_entry.id   AF-A0A7S4LGD4-F1
#
_cell.length_a   1.000
_cell.length_b   1.000
_cell.length_c   1.000
_cell.angle_alpha   90.00
_cell.angle_beta   90.00
_cell.angle_gamma   90.00
#
_symmetry.space_group_name_H-M   'P 1'
#
loop_
_entity.id
_entity.type
_entity.pdbx_description
1 polymer ?
#
loop_
_entity_poly.entity_id
_entity_poly.type
_entity_poly.pdbx_seq_one_letter_code
_entity_poly.pdbx_strand_id
1 'polypeptide(L)'
;MASCLDATKLLTDADEKRISEFLELLHRDKWTESSHTEDGIVISWMKDPDNPAIIVKGSTPIKAPLRTTFEWMTDDATFQQCMQVVDPMCSSAKVIQRVDAKHTVQWAQFKLPPPLWDREFLWSGLATMLPSGAAAVLGSSTEHPD
;
A
#
# COMPACT_ATOMS: atom_id res chain seq x y z
N MET A 1 -20.04 16.59 -11.86
CA MET A 1 -19.20 16.79 -10.66
C MET A 1 -20.05 16.48 -9.44
N ALA A 2 -20.04 15.22 -8.99
CA ALA A 2 -20.61 14.83 -7.72
C ALA A 2 -19.48 14.78 -6.69
N SER A 3 -19.73 15.49 -5.60
CA SER A 3 -18.89 15.71 -4.43
C SER A 3 -18.39 14.40 -3.82
N CYS A 4 -17.09 14.37 -3.49
CA CYS A 4 -16.45 13.68 -2.37
C CYS A 4 -17.02 12.32 -1.98
N LEU A 5 -16.21 11.26 -2.14
CA LEU A 5 -16.10 10.15 -1.20
C LEU A 5 -16.73 10.54 0.14
N ASP A 6 -17.90 9.99 0.45
CA ASP A 6 -18.64 10.35 1.65
C ASP A 6 -17.79 9.91 2.85
N ALA A 7 -17.02 10.86 3.39
CA ALA A 7 -16.07 10.67 4.49
C ALA A 7 -16.77 10.29 5.81
N THR A 8 -18.08 10.11 5.78
CA THR A 8 -18.97 9.90 6.92
C THR A 8 -19.22 8.44 7.26
N LYS A 9 -18.79 7.47 6.43
CA LYS A 9 -18.48 6.14 6.97
C LYS A 9 -17.15 6.25 7.70
N LEU A 10 -17.28 6.55 9.00
CA LEU A 10 -16.19 6.63 9.95
C LEU A 10 -15.32 5.38 9.82
N LEU A 11 -14.00 5.59 9.89
CA LEU A 11 -13.06 4.50 10.11
C LEU A 11 -13.55 3.69 11.31
N THR A 12 -13.49 2.37 11.22
CA THR A 12 -13.75 1.55 12.41
C THR A 12 -12.61 1.72 13.41
N ASP A 13 -12.85 1.42 14.69
CA ASP A 13 -11.78 1.42 15.70
C ASP A 13 -10.59 0.54 15.28
N ALA A 14 -10.86 -0.54 14.54
CA ALA A 14 -9.84 -1.42 13.99
C ALA A 14 -9.01 -0.72 12.89
N ASP A 15 -9.64 0.09 12.03
CA ASP A 15 -8.95 0.85 10.99
C ASP A 15 -8.07 1.93 11.60
N GLU A 16 -8.61 2.68 12.58
CA GLU A 16 -7.86 3.71 13.30
C GLU A 16 -6.64 3.11 14.01
N LYS A 17 -6.82 1.98 14.69
CA LYS A 17 -5.73 1.25 15.31
C LYS A 17 -4.66 0.83 14.30
N ARG A 18 -5.05 0.25 13.15
CA ARG A 18 -4.10 -0.16 12.10
C ARG A 18 -3.32 1.01 11.53
N ILE A 19 -3.97 2.16 11.33
CA ILE A 19 -3.31 3.38 10.86
C ILE A 19 -2.32 3.88 11.92
N SER A 20 -2.71 3.91 13.19
CA SER A 20 -1.83 4.32 14.29
C SER A 20 -0.59 3.43 14.38
N GLU A 21 -0.78 2.11 14.38
CA GLU A 21 0.32 1.13 14.45
C GLU A 21 1.28 1.27 13.25
N PHE A 22 0.76 1.53 12.06
CA PHE A 22 1.58 1.79 10.87
C PHE A 22 2.39 3.09 11.01
N LEU A 23 1.75 4.19 11.43
CA LEU A 23 2.44 5.47 11.63
C LEU A 23 3.50 5.38 12.72
N GLU A 24 3.20 4.72 13.84
CA GLU A 24 4.17 4.45 14.91
C GLU A 24 5.35 3.65 14.39
N LEU A 25 5.12 2.61 13.56
CA LEU A 25 6.19 1.83 12.93
C LEU A 25 7.08 2.70 12.04
N LEU A 26 6.50 3.57 11.23
CA LEU A 26 7.26 4.48 10.34
C LEU A 26 8.21 5.40 11.10
N HIS A 27 7.81 5.82 12.32
CA HIS A 27 8.55 6.77 13.16
C HIS A 27 9.49 6.14 14.19
N ARG A 28 9.68 4.81 14.19
CA ARG A 28 10.64 4.16 15.10
C ARG A 28 12.09 4.54 14.78
N ASP A 29 12.92 4.74 15.80
CA ASP A 29 14.33 5.14 15.67
C ASP A 29 15.31 4.01 15.27
N LYS A 30 14.81 2.89 14.73
CA LYS A 30 15.61 1.67 14.45
C LYS A 30 15.86 1.39 12.96
N TRP A 31 15.57 2.35 12.10
CA TRP A 31 15.80 2.21 10.67
C TRP A 31 17.30 2.29 10.34
N THR A 32 17.80 1.26 9.65
CA THR A 32 19.12 1.27 9.04
C THR A 32 18.96 1.59 7.56
N GLU A 33 19.51 2.69 7.09
CA GLU A 33 19.53 3.01 5.66
C GLU A 33 20.45 2.04 4.91
N SER A 34 19.95 1.47 3.81
CA SER A 34 20.72 0.56 2.96
C SER A 34 21.20 1.20 1.67
N SER A 35 20.42 2.11 1.08
CA SER A 35 20.74 2.71 -0.22
C SER A 35 20.03 4.03 -0.46
N HIS A 36 20.66 4.84 -1.31
CA HIS A 36 20.15 6.08 -1.87
C HIS A 36 20.32 6.04 -3.38
N THR A 37 19.32 6.49 -4.14
CA THR A 37 19.44 6.69 -5.59
C THR A 37 19.56 8.18 -5.93
N GLU A 38 20.07 8.51 -7.12
CA GLU A 38 20.12 9.90 -7.61
C GLU A 38 18.74 10.55 -7.68
N ASP A 39 17.69 9.76 -7.85
CA ASP A 39 16.28 10.19 -7.88
C ASP A 39 15.67 10.41 -6.49
N GLY A 40 16.47 10.33 -5.42
CA GLY A 40 16.02 10.57 -4.04
C GLY A 40 15.20 9.43 -3.47
N ILE A 41 15.35 8.21 -3.98
CA ILE A 41 14.79 7.00 -3.35
C ILE A 41 15.69 6.61 -2.18
N VAL A 42 15.10 6.52 -1.00
CA VAL A 42 15.76 6.03 0.21
C VAL A 42 15.15 4.67 0.56
N ILE A 43 16.01 3.65 0.66
CA ILE A 43 15.62 2.34 1.19
C ILE A 43 16.23 2.18 2.58
N SER A 44 15.39 1.85 3.54
CA SER A 44 15.80 1.51 4.90
C SER A 44 15.21 0.17 5.31
N TRP A 45 15.83 -0.49 6.27
CA TRP A 45 15.33 -1.73 6.84
C TRP A 45 15.48 -1.74 8.36
N MET A 46 14.68 -2.58 9.01
CA MET A 46 14.84 -2.88 10.43
C MET A 46 14.54 -4.36 10.68
N LYS A 47 15.23 -4.93 11.67
CA LYS A 47 14.85 -6.23 12.24
C LYS A 47 13.88 -5.99 13.37
N ASP A 48 12.74 -6.65 13.33
CA ASP A 48 11.82 -6.68 14.45
C ASP A 48 12.25 -7.84 15.37
N PRO A 49 12.52 -7.61 16.68
CA PRO A 49 12.88 -8.69 17.59
C PRO A 49 11.78 -9.74 17.74
N ASP A 50 10.52 -9.37 17.49
CA ASP A 50 9.36 -10.23 17.68
C ASP A 50 8.88 -10.87 16.37
N ASN A 51 9.47 -10.51 15.23
CA ASN A 51 9.12 -11.06 13.92
C ASN A 51 10.38 -11.49 13.15
N PRO A 52 10.46 -12.75 12.67
CA PRO A 52 11.62 -13.20 11.89
C PRO A 52 11.79 -12.46 10.55
N ALA A 53 10.78 -11.73 10.09
CA ALA A 53 10.84 -10.93 8.87
C ALA A 53 11.66 -9.65 9.06
N ILE A 54 12.33 -9.25 7.98
CA ILE A 54 12.93 -7.92 7.87
C ILE A 54 11.85 -6.97 7.37
N ILE A 55 11.66 -5.86 8.07
CA ILE A 55 10.77 -4.78 7.63
C ILE A 55 11.57 -3.87 6.72
N VAL A 56 11.05 -3.60 5.52
CA VAL A 56 11.67 -2.73 4.52
C VAL A 56 10.78 -1.50 4.31
N LYS A 57 11.40 -0.32 4.25
CA LYS A 57 10.74 0.95 3.98
C LYS A 57 11.42 1.60 2.77
N GLY A 58 10.62 1.91 1.75
CA GLY A 58 11.02 2.78 0.64
C GLY A 58 10.40 4.15 0.80
N SER A 59 11.13 5.21 0.45
CA SER A 59 10.61 6.58 0.47
C SER A 59 11.17 7.33 -0.73
N THR A 60 10.30 8.05 -1.45
CA THR A 60 10.68 8.83 -2.62
C THR A 60 9.76 10.03 -2.77
N PRO A 61 10.25 11.21 -3.22
CA PRO A 61 9.40 12.34 -3.55
C PRO A 61 8.63 12.07 -4.85
N ILE A 62 7.31 12.25 -4.82
CA ILE A 62 6.46 12.17 -6.01
C ILE A 62 6.08 13.57 -6.49
N LYS A 63 6.38 13.89 -7.75
CA LYS A 63 6.05 15.18 -8.39
C LYS A 63 4.60 15.21 -8.92
N ALA A 64 3.63 14.93 -8.05
CA ALA A 64 2.21 14.96 -8.37
C ALA A 64 1.36 15.38 -7.16
N PRO A 65 0.16 15.97 -7.35
CA PRO A 65 -0.74 16.26 -6.26
C PRO A 65 -1.16 14.98 -5.52
N LEU A 66 -1.12 15.00 -4.18
CA LEU A 66 -1.43 13.85 -3.34
C LEU A 66 -2.78 13.21 -3.68
N ARG A 67 -3.83 14.03 -3.87
CA ARG A 67 -5.17 13.54 -4.21
C ARG A 67 -5.17 12.77 -5.54
N THR A 68 -4.48 13.28 -6.56
CA THR A 68 -4.41 12.63 -7.87
C THR A 68 -3.67 11.29 -7.76
N THR A 69 -2.54 11.25 -7.04
CA THR A 69 -1.81 10.00 -6.78
C THR A 69 -2.67 9.00 -6.01
N PHE A 70 -3.36 9.45 -4.96
CA PHE A 70 -4.23 8.61 -4.14
C PHE A 70 -5.39 8.04 -4.94
N GLU A 71 -6.12 8.87 -5.69
CA GLU A 71 -7.24 8.42 -6.53
C GLU A 71 -6.76 7.41 -7.57
N TRP A 72 -5.64 7.67 -8.25
CA TRP A 72 -5.09 6.73 -9.24
C TRP A 72 -4.66 5.38 -8.64
N MET A 73 -4.08 5.37 -7.44
CA MET A 73 -3.67 4.13 -6.74
C MET A 73 -4.86 3.32 -6.19
N THR A 74 -6.03 3.94 -6.03
CA THR A 74 -7.17 3.33 -5.31
C THR A 74 -8.41 3.12 -6.19
N ASP A 75 -8.35 3.57 -7.45
CA ASP A 75 -9.37 3.34 -8.46
C ASP A 75 -9.26 1.91 -9.05
N ASP A 76 -10.37 1.18 -9.00
CA ASP A 76 -10.48 -0.20 -9.47
C ASP A 76 -10.15 -0.31 -10.96
N ALA A 77 -10.57 0.69 -11.76
CA ALA A 77 -10.40 0.67 -13.21
C ALA A 77 -8.93 0.84 -13.63
N THR A 78 -8.13 1.55 -12.83
CA THR A 78 -6.72 1.81 -13.13
C THR A 78 -5.76 0.95 -12.31
N PHE A 79 -6.27 0.09 -11.41
CA PHE A 79 -5.44 -0.67 -10.48
C PHE A 79 -4.35 -1.51 -11.16
N GLN A 80 -4.66 -2.23 -12.25
CA GLN A 80 -3.65 -3.00 -12.99
C GLN A 80 -2.54 -2.10 -13.51
N GLN A 81 -2.92 -1.01 -14.18
CA GLN A 81 -1.95 -0.08 -14.76
C GLN A 81 -1.10 0.57 -13.66
N CYS A 82 -1.71 0.92 -12.52
CA CYS A 82 -1.00 1.44 -11.37
C CYS A 82 0.04 0.44 -10.86
N MET A 83 -0.35 -0.82 -10.65
CA MET A 83 0.57 -1.85 -10.17
C MET A 83 1.73 -2.11 -11.13
N GLN A 84 1.49 -2.08 -12.44
CA GLN A 84 2.55 -2.24 -13.45
C GLN A 84 3.52 -1.06 -13.52
N VAL A 85 3.06 0.15 -13.18
CA VAL A 85 3.93 1.33 -13.10
C VAL A 85 4.75 1.32 -11.81
N VAL A 86 4.13 0.93 -10.69
CA VAL A 86 4.78 0.90 -9.37
C VAL A 86 5.74 -0.28 -9.24
N ASP A 87 5.38 -1.44 -9.80
CA ASP A 87 6.19 -2.64 -9.79
C ASP A 87 6.21 -3.29 -11.20
N PRO A 88 7.33 -3.17 -11.94
CA PRO A 88 7.46 -3.75 -13.27
C PRO A 88 7.48 -5.29 -13.28
N MET A 89 7.59 -5.94 -12.11
CA MET A 89 7.41 -7.40 -12.00
C MET A 89 5.93 -7.80 -11.97
N CYS A 90 5.01 -6.85 -11.74
CA CYS A 90 3.58 -7.13 -11.77
C CYS A 90 3.13 -7.50 -13.20
N SER A 91 2.60 -8.71 -13.35
CA SER A 91 2.09 -9.22 -14.62
C SER A 91 0.57 -9.09 -14.77
N SER A 92 -0.16 -9.18 -13.67
CA SER A 92 -1.61 -8.99 -13.62
C SER A 92 -2.01 -8.54 -12.23
N ALA A 93 -2.99 -7.65 -12.14
CA ALA A 93 -3.55 -7.20 -10.88
C ALA A 93 -5.01 -6.76 -11.09
N LYS A 94 -5.86 -7.00 -10.10
CA LYS A 94 -7.26 -6.56 -10.11
C LYS A 94 -7.78 -6.37 -8.69
N VAL A 95 -8.72 -5.46 -8.54
CA VAL A 95 -9.59 -5.43 -7.36
C VAL A 95 -10.64 -6.52 -7.54
N ILE A 96 -10.63 -7.52 -6.68
CA ILE A 96 -11.56 -8.66 -6.77
C ILE A 96 -12.89 -8.37 -6.09
N GLN A 97 -12.88 -7.53 -5.06
CA GLN A 97 -14.08 -7.13 -4.33
C GLN A 97 -13.90 -5.73 -3.75
N ARG A 98 -14.91 -4.88 -3.91
CA ARG A 98 -15.04 -3.65 -3.13
C ARG A 98 -16.05 -3.87 -2.02
N VAL A 99 -15.57 -3.90 -0.78
CA VAL A 99 -16.41 -4.12 0.41
C VAL A 99 -17.17 -2.84 0.74
N ASP A 100 -16.48 -1.70 0.69
CA ASP A 100 -17.06 -0.37 0.82
C ASP A 100 -16.19 0.70 0.15
N ALA A 101 -16.41 1.98 0.48
CA ALA A 101 -15.67 3.11 -0.10
C ALA A 101 -14.17 3.11 0.24
N LYS A 102 -13.77 2.49 1.35
CA LYS A 102 -12.39 2.47 1.87
C LYS A 102 -11.76 1.08 1.79
N HIS A 103 -12.57 0.03 1.79
CA HIS A 103 -12.12 -1.35 1.88
C HIS A 103 -12.26 -2.11 0.56
N THR A 104 -11.18 -2.77 0.16
CA THR A 104 -11.12 -3.62 -1.03
C THR A 104 -10.44 -4.94 -0.72
N VAL A 105 -10.69 -5.95 -1.54
CA VAL A 105 -9.87 -7.16 -1.62
C VAL A 105 -9.23 -7.15 -3.00
N GLN A 106 -7.91 -7.36 -3.03
CA GLN A 106 -7.06 -7.14 -4.18
C GLN A 106 -6.23 -8.38 -4.43
N TRP A 107 -5.99 -8.66 -5.71
CA TRP A 107 -5.19 -9.78 -6.16
C TRP A 107 -4.16 -9.30 -7.16
N ALA A 108 -2.94 -9.84 -7.08
CA ALA A 108 -1.91 -9.59 -8.09
C ALA A 108 -0.92 -10.75 -8.23
N GLN A 109 -0.41 -10.91 -9.45
CA GLN A 109 0.61 -11.88 -9.83
C GLN A 109 1.89 -11.18 -10.27
N PHE A 110 3.02 -11.64 -9.74
CA PHE A 110 4.35 -11.08 -9.99
C PHE A 110 5.29 -12.12 -10.61
N LYS A 111 6.00 -11.70 -11.67
CA LYS A 111 7.04 -12.48 -12.36
C LYS A 111 8.39 -12.13 -11.78
N LEU A 112 8.96 -13.02 -10.99
CA LEU A 112 10.22 -12.77 -10.30
C LEU A 112 11.41 -13.27 -11.13
N PRO A 113 12.59 -12.62 -11.03
CA PRO A 113 13.78 -13.11 -11.69
C PRO A 113 14.26 -14.45 -11.07
N PRO A 114 14.83 -15.37 -11.87
CA PRO A 114 15.44 -16.59 -11.34
C PRO A 114 16.49 -16.29 -10.26
N PRO A 115 16.57 -17.10 -9.18
CA PRO A 115 15.93 -18.40 -8.97
C PRO A 115 14.57 -18.33 -8.24
N LEU A 116 13.98 -17.14 -8.09
CA LEU A 116 12.72 -16.99 -7.36
C LEU A 116 11.55 -17.48 -8.24
N TRP A 117 10.66 -18.29 -7.68
CA TRP A 117 9.40 -18.62 -8.37
C TRP A 117 8.48 -17.41 -8.41
N ASP A 118 7.61 -17.35 -9.40
CA ASP A 118 6.51 -16.39 -9.45
C ASP A 118 5.70 -16.40 -8.15
N ARG A 119 5.10 -15.25 -7.84
CA ARG A 119 4.29 -15.08 -6.63
C ARG A 119 2.92 -14.55 -6.99
N GLU A 120 1.96 -14.96 -6.18
CA GLU A 120 0.61 -14.44 -6.18
C GLU A 120 0.31 -13.92 -4.78
N PHE A 121 -0.36 -12.78 -4.72
CA PHE A 121 -0.79 -12.18 -3.47
C PHE A 121 -2.27 -11.88 -3.54
N LEU A 122 -2.94 -12.16 -2.42
CA LEU A 122 -4.32 -11.81 -2.14
C LEU A 122 -4.33 -11.05 -0.83
N TRP A 123 -4.88 -9.84 -0.82
CA TRP A 123 -4.87 -8.99 0.38
C TRP A 123 -6.10 -8.12 0.49
N SER A 124 -6.48 -7.81 1.73
CA SER A 124 -7.46 -6.77 2.05
C SER A 124 -6.74 -5.42 2.12
N GLY A 125 -7.26 -4.44 1.41
CA GLY A 125 -6.77 -3.06 1.39
C GLY A 125 -7.69 -2.11 2.16
N LEU A 126 -7.11 -1.18 2.90
CA LEU A 126 -7.74 0.02 3.46
C LEU A 126 -7.12 1.25 2.79
N ALA A 127 -7.95 2.11 2.20
CA ALA A 127 -7.52 3.37 1.60
C ALA A 127 -8.32 4.55 2.17
N THR A 128 -7.62 5.56 2.71
CA THR A 128 -8.28 6.76 3.24
C THR A 128 -7.38 8.00 3.18
N MET A 129 -8.02 9.17 3.04
CA MET A 129 -7.41 10.45 3.40
C MET A 129 -7.55 10.67 4.91
N LEU A 130 -6.50 11.19 5.54
CA LEU A 130 -6.44 11.48 6.98
C LEU A 130 -6.82 12.95 7.26
N PRO A 131 -7.30 13.29 8.47
CA PRO A 131 -7.60 14.67 8.85
C PRO A 131 -6.39 15.62 8.75
N SER A 132 -5.17 15.10 8.87
CA SER A 132 -3.93 15.85 8.68
C SER A 132 -3.67 16.26 7.22
N GLY A 133 -4.47 15.78 6.27
CA GLY A 133 -4.27 15.96 4.84
C GLY A 133 -3.36 14.91 4.19
N ALA A 134 -2.78 13.99 4.98
CA ALA A 134 -2.05 12.84 4.45
C ALA A 134 -3.00 11.77 3.86
N ALA A 135 -2.45 10.82 3.11
CA ALA A 135 -3.19 9.66 2.62
C ALA A 135 -2.54 8.37 3.16
N ALA A 136 -3.37 7.38 3.47
CA ALA A 136 -2.94 6.05 3.90
C ALA A 136 -3.56 4.98 2.99
N VAL A 137 -2.73 4.08 2.47
CA VAL A 137 -3.14 2.87 1.76
C VAL A 137 -2.42 1.70 2.41
N LEU A 138 -3.17 0.85 3.10
CA LEU A 138 -2.64 -0.25 3.91
C LEU A 138 -3.17 -1.57 3.37
N GLY A 139 -2.29 -2.57 3.21
CA GLY A 139 -2.64 -3.91 2.76
C GLY A 139 -2.25 -4.96 3.79
N SER A 140 -3.04 -6.02 3.91
CA SER A 140 -2.71 -7.20 4.70
C SER A 140 -3.21 -8.45 4.01
N SER A 141 -2.37 -9.49 3.94
CA SER A 141 -2.73 -10.78 3.36
C SER A 141 -4.06 -11.27 3.92
N THR A 142 -4.90 -11.83 3.06
CA THR A 142 -6.23 -12.30 3.42
C THR A 142 -6.59 -13.55 2.64
N GLU A 143 -7.64 -14.23 3.09
CA GLU A 143 -8.28 -15.33 2.37
C GLU A 143 -9.60 -14.80 1.78
N HIS A 144 -9.97 -15.28 0.60
CA HIS A 144 -11.20 -14.91 -0.07
C HIS A 144 -11.79 -16.16 -0.73
N PRO A 145 -13.08 -16.48 -0.52
CA PRO A 145 -13.69 -17.64 -1.13
C PRO A 145 -13.79 -17.46 -2.66
N ASP A 146 -13.46 -18.52 -3.39
CA ASP A 146 -13.57 -18.58 -4.86
C ASP A 146 -14.97 -18.22 -5.39
#